data_AF-A0AAQ1RWZ7-F1
#
_entry.id   AF-A0AAQ1RWZ7-F1
#
_cell.length_a   1.000
_cell.length_b   1.000
_cell.length_c   1.000
_cell.angle_alpha   90.00
_cell.angle_beta   90.00
_cell.angle_gamma   90.00
#
_symmetry.space_group_name_H-M   'P 1'
#
loop_
_entity.id
_entity.type
_entity.pdbx_description
1 polymer ?
#
loop_
_entity_poly.entity_id
_entity_poly.type
_entity_poly.pdbx_seq_one_letter_code
_entity_poly.pdbx_strand_id
1 'polypeptide(L)'
;MSQLPVVLAAVSAFVITAVTGYFLIPFLKRLHYGQTIKEIGPTWHKDKGGTPTMGGIMFIIGIVVATALGACTLFWGDKTALQTVGAQQWSRLIYGILMALGFGFVGFLDDYISVVKKRNMGLRAREKFLLQLLIGAVYLMALYFSGSRSTALRLPFFGAVELGWLYWPVALFIIVGTVNAVNLTDGIDGLSGSVTFVVALGFLVLSGILGYAGFTLLAAAVAGGCIGYLLYNFHPAKVFMGDTGSLFLGGIVVAMAFGIGLPVVLVFTGIVYICETLSDIIQIGCYKLTHKRVFKMAPIHHHFEMSGWSEVKIVTVFSLVALAGCVLAVFWVLGM
;
A
#
# COMPACT_ATOMS: atom_id res chain seq x y z
N MET A 1 -11.83 -2.74 23.97
CA MET A 1 -10.74 -1.74 24.03
C MET A 1 -11.35 -0.36 23.99
N SER A 2 -10.77 0.62 24.69
CA SER A 2 -11.16 2.02 24.49
C SER A 2 -10.90 2.42 23.05
N GLN A 3 -11.80 3.22 22.45
CA GLN A 3 -11.64 3.70 21.06
C GLN A 3 -10.59 4.82 20.96
N LEU A 4 -10.16 5.38 22.10
CA LEU A 4 -9.26 6.51 22.18
C LEU A 4 -7.88 6.28 21.50
N PRO A 5 -7.16 5.16 21.71
CA PRO A 5 -5.88 4.92 21.04
C PRO A 5 -5.98 4.86 19.52
N VAL A 6 -7.08 4.30 19.01
CA VAL A 6 -7.34 4.19 17.57
C VAL A 6 -7.59 5.57 16.95
N VAL A 7 -8.41 6.39 17.61
CA VAL A 7 -8.66 7.78 17.19
C VAL A 7 -7.38 8.61 17.26
N LEU A 8 -6.60 8.48 18.34
CA LEU A 8 -5.32 9.18 18.48
C LEU A 8 -4.33 8.78 17.38
N ALA A 9 -4.26 7.49 17.02
CA ALA A 9 -3.41 7.02 15.92
C ALA A 9 -3.84 7.63 14.57
N ALA A 10 -5.14 7.66 14.26
CA ALA A 10 -5.63 8.29 13.02
C ALA A 10 -5.34 9.80 12.98
N VAL A 11 -5.68 10.52 14.04
CA VAL A 11 -5.53 11.99 14.11
C VAL A 11 -4.05 12.38 14.11
N SER A 12 -3.21 11.69 14.88
CA SER A 12 -1.76 11.98 14.91
C SER A 12 -1.10 11.67 13.56
N ALA A 13 -1.45 10.56 12.90
CA ALA A 13 -0.93 10.27 11.56
C ALA A 13 -1.33 11.35 10.55
N PHE A 14 -2.61 11.77 10.56
CA PHE A 14 -3.09 12.86 9.72
C PHE A 14 -2.31 14.16 9.96
N VAL A 15 -2.20 14.60 11.21
CA VAL A 15 -1.52 15.85 11.58
C VAL A 15 -0.04 15.80 11.22
N ILE A 16 0.66 14.72 11.58
CA ILE A 16 2.10 14.58 11.30
C ILE A 16 2.35 14.57 9.79
N THR A 17 1.55 13.83 9.02
CA THR A 17 1.67 13.81 7.56
C THR A 17 1.38 15.16 6.94
N ALA A 18 0.32 15.84 7.37
CA ALA A 18 -0.04 17.16 6.86
C ALA A 18 1.06 18.19 7.14
N VAL A 19 1.53 18.26 8.39
CA VAL A 19 2.61 19.18 8.81
C VAL A 19 3.91 18.86 8.08
N THR A 20 4.26 17.58 7.94
CA THR A 20 5.46 17.18 7.19
C THR A 20 5.36 17.59 5.73
N GLY A 21 4.18 17.48 5.10
CA GLY A 21 3.95 17.97 3.73
C GLY A 21 4.22 19.44 3.54
N TYR A 22 3.77 20.28 4.48
CA TYR A 22 3.99 21.72 4.44
C TYR A 22 5.48 22.08 4.33
N PHE A 23 6.36 21.39 5.09
CA PHE A 23 7.80 21.63 5.06
C PHE A 23 8.54 20.87 3.96
N LEU A 24 8.12 19.64 3.65
CA LEU A 24 8.82 18.76 2.73
C LEU A 24 8.60 19.15 1.26
N ILE A 25 7.41 19.58 0.87
CA ILE A 25 7.11 19.90 -0.54
C ILE A 25 8.02 21.01 -1.09
N PRO A 26 8.24 22.15 -0.40
CA PRO A 26 9.19 23.17 -0.86
C PRO A 26 10.62 22.62 -1.04
N PHE A 27 11.06 21.73 -0.14
CA PHE A 27 12.37 21.07 -0.24
C PHE A 27 12.44 20.15 -1.47
N LEU A 28 11.44 19.29 -1.67
CA LEU A 28 11.39 18.38 -2.82
C LEU A 28 11.31 19.13 -4.15
N LYS A 29 10.63 20.28 -4.21
CA LYS A 29 10.60 21.15 -5.40
C LYS A 29 12.00 21.66 -5.77
N ARG A 30 12.82 22.01 -4.77
CA ARG A 30 14.22 22.43 -5.01
C ARG A 30 15.07 21.27 -5.52
N LEU A 31 14.83 20.06 -5.03
CA LEU A 31 15.56 18.85 -5.45
C LEU A 31 15.17 18.38 -6.86
N HIS A 32 13.89 18.55 -7.24
CA HIS A 32 13.34 18.18 -8.55
C HIS A 32 13.64 19.18 -9.68
N TYR A 33 14.25 20.32 -9.35
CA TYR A 33 14.48 21.37 -10.32
C TYR A 33 15.41 20.91 -11.45
N GLY A 34 14.91 20.93 -12.69
CA GLY A 34 15.66 20.57 -13.90
C GLY A 34 15.62 19.09 -14.28
N GLN A 35 14.66 18.31 -13.76
CA GLN A 35 14.43 16.93 -14.21
C GLN A 35 13.65 16.90 -15.53
N THR A 36 14.12 16.11 -16.50
CA THR A 36 13.38 15.85 -17.74
C THR A 36 12.22 14.89 -17.48
N ILE A 37 11.03 15.21 -18.02
CA ILE A 37 9.85 14.34 -17.93
C ILE A 37 10.20 12.97 -18.56
N LYS A 38 9.82 11.86 -17.91
CA LYS A 38 9.98 10.53 -18.48
C LYS A 38 9.31 10.50 -19.86
N GLU A 39 10.05 10.12 -20.90
CA GLU A 39 9.50 9.98 -22.27
C GLU A 39 8.45 8.87 -22.37
N ILE A 40 8.47 7.93 -21.42
CA ILE A 40 7.58 6.78 -21.33
C ILE A 40 6.43 7.14 -20.39
N GLY A 41 5.28 7.51 -20.96
CA GLY A 41 4.06 7.85 -20.23
C GLY A 41 3.01 8.52 -21.15
N PRO A 42 1.78 8.74 -20.67
CA PRO A 42 0.76 9.42 -21.47
C PRO A 42 1.18 10.84 -21.83
N THR A 43 1.03 11.22 -23.11
CA THR A 43 1.47 12.53 -23.60
C THR A 43 0.68 13.69 -23.00
N TRP A 44 -0.55 13.45 -22.51
CA TRP A 44 -1.40 14.44 -21.85
C TRP A 44 -1.03 14.69 -20.39
N HIS A 45 -0.12 13.92 -19.80
CA HIS A 45 0.42 14.21 -18.46
C HIS A 45 1.67 15.10 -18.50
N LYS A 46 2.08 15.59 -19.67
CA LYS A 46 3.25 16.49 -19.80
C LYS A 46 3.10 17.79 -19.00
N ASP A 47 1.87 18.27 -18.79
CA ASP A 47 1.59 19.46 -17.98
C ASP A 47 1.84 19.24 -16.47
N LYS A 48 1.99 17.98 -16.03
CA LYS A 48 2.41 17.61 -14.67
C LYS A 48 3.93 17.69 -14.47
N GLY A 49 4.69 18.11 -15.49
CA GLY A 49 6.14 18.30 -15.49
C GLY A 49 6.59 19.46 -14.59
N GLY A 50 6.63 19.22 -13.28
CA GLY A 50 7.01 20.20 -12.28
C GLY A 50 6.57 19.84 -10.86
N THR A 51 5.65 18.88 -10.74
CA THR A 51 5.27 18.32 -9.45
C THR A 51 6.35 17.37 -8.93
N PRO A 52 6.92 17.60 -7.74
CA PRO A 52 8.00 16.76 -7.21
C PRO A 52 7.49 15.36 -6.82
N THR A 53 8.35 14.35 -6.95
CA THR A 53 8.15 12.99 -6.41
C THR A 53 8.73 12.83 -4.99
N MET A 54 8.64 11.63 -4.41
CA MET A 54 9.07 11.26 -3.04
C MET A 54 8.18 11.78 -1.91
N GLY A 55 6.95 12.19 -2.20
CA GLY A 55 5.95 12.58 -1.20
C GLY A 55 5.59 11.46 -0.22
N GLY A 56 5.90 10.20 -0.54
CA GLY A 56 5.69 9.05 0.33
C GLY A 56 6.30 9.20 1.73
N ILE A 57 7.41 9.92 1.84
CA ILE A 57 8.08 10.21 3.11
C ILE A 57 7.10 10.81 4.14
N MET A 58 6.16 11.64 3.70
CA MET A 58 5.20 12.34 4.57
C MET A 58 4.32 11.35 5.35
N PHE A 59 3.72 10.38 4.65
CA PHE A 59 2.84 9.41 5.30
C PHE A 59 3.63 8.27 5.94
N ILE A 60 4.82 7.93 5.46
CA ILE A 60 5.69 6.95 6.13
C ILE A 60 6.00 7.41 7.56
N ILE A 61 6.45 8.67 7.71
CA ILE A 61 6.74 9.25 9.03
C ILE A 61 5.47 9.30 9.89
N GLY A 62 4.38 9.81 9.33
CA GLY A 62 3.10 9.92 10.04
C GLY A 62 2.58 8.58 10.55
N ILE A 63 2.56 7.56 9.69
CA ILE A 63 2.07 6.21 10.02
C ILE A 63 2.93 5.54 11.07
N VAL A 64 4.26 5.55 10.91
CA VAL A 64 5.17 4.88 11.86
C VAL A 64 5.12 5.55 13.23
N VAL A 65 5.21 6.88 13.29
CA VAL A 65 5.18 7.63 14.55
C VAL A 65 3.83 7.46 15.24
N ALA A 66 2.72 7.62 14.51
CA ALA A 66 1.38 7.46 15.08
C ALA A 66 1.13 6.03 15.58
N THR A 67 1.63 5.02 14.85
CA THR A 67 1.51 3.62 15.27
C THR A 67 2.30 3.36 16.55
N ALA A 68 3.53 3.89 16.65
CA ALA A 68 4.35 3.80 17.86
C ALA A 68 3.71 4.52 19.05
N LEU A 69 3.21 5.74 18.86
CA LEU A 69 2.52 6.50 19.90
C LEU A 69 1.27 5.77 20.39
N GLY A 70 0.44 5.28 19.47
CA GLY A 70 -0.75 4.52 19.81
C GLY A 70 -0.40 3.22 20.54
N ALA A 71 0.64 2.51 20.11
CA ALA A 71 1.15 1.35 20.85
C ALA A 71 1.55 1.73 22.28
N CYS A 72 2.33 2.81 22.47
CA CYS A 72 2.69 3.31 23.80
C CYS A 72 1.48 3.61 24.68
N THR A 73 0.40 4.17 24.12
CA THR A 73 -0.85 4.40 24.91
C THR A 73 -1.52 3.11 25.35
N LEU A 74 -1.45 2.04 24.54
CA LEU A 74 -1.92 0.71 24.93
C LEU A 74 -1.04 0.10 26.03
N PHE A 75 0.29 0.27 25.94
CA PHE A 75 1.23 -0.19 26.97
C PHE A 75 1.04 0.54 28.31
N TRP A 76 0.71 1.84 28.30
CA TRP A 76 0.57 2.64 29.52
C TRP A 76 -0.84 2.64 30.13
N GLY A 77 -1.88 2.59 29.31
CA GLY A 77 -3.27 2.83 29.74
C GLY A 77 -3.98 1.61 30.33
N ASP A 78 -3.68 0.39 29.87
CA ASP A 78 -4.37 -0.82 30.31
C ASP A 78 -3.45 -2.05 30.24
N LYS A 79 -2.82 -2.41 31.36
CA LYS A 79 -1.92 -3.57 31.45
C LYS A 79 -2.64 -4.91 31.18
N THR A 80 -3.97 -4.93 31.27
CA THR A 80 -4.84 -6.08 30.97
C THR A 80 -5.07 -6.25 29.46
N ALA A 81 -5.11 -5.14 28.71
CA ALA A 81 -5.09 -5.17 27.23
C ALA A 81 -3.78 -5.76 26.70
N LEU A 82 -2.68 -5.61 27.46
CA LEU A 82 -1.39 -6.19 27.11
C LEU A 82 -1.32 -7.70 27.28
N GLN A 83 -1.98 -8.24 28.32
CA GLN A 83 -2.05 -9.68 28.57
C GLN A 83 -2.97 -10.40 27.56
N THR A 84 -3.91 -9.67 26.95
CA THR A 84 -4.84 -10.20 25.94
C THR A 84 -4.26 -10.15 24.52
N VAL A 85 -3.40 -9.18 24.20
CA VAL A 85 -2.69 -9.12 22.91
C VAL A 85 -1.42 -9.96 22.99
N GLY A 86 -1.50 -11.23 22.60
CA GLY A 86 -0.37 -12.16 22.67
C GLY A 86 0.89 -11.64 21.98
N ALA A 87 2.06 -11.97 22.52
CA ALA A 87 3.38 -11.54 22.01
C ALA A 87 3.54 -11.73 20.50
N GLN A 88 2.91 -12.78 19.96
CA GLN A 88 2.92 -13.08 18.53
C GLN A 88 2.25 -12.02 17.66
N GLN A 89 1.19 -11.36 18.14
CA GLN A 89 0.53 -10.28 17.39
C GLN A 89 1.46 -9.06 17.26
N TRP A 90 2.18 -8.72 18.33
CA TRP A 90 3.17 -7.64 18.32
C TRP A 90 4.35 -7.94 17.41
N SER A 91 4.87 -9.16 17.43
CA SER A 91 5.93 -9.59 16.50
C SER A 91 5.47 -9.44 15.04
N ARG A 92 4.25 -9.89 14.71
CA ARG A 92 3.68 -9.73 13.37
C ARG A 92 3.57 -8.26 12.95
N LEU A 93 3.12 -7.39 13.86
CA LEU A 93 3.01 -5.96 13.60
C LEU A 93 4.38 -5.33 13.29
N ILE A 94 5.37 -5.59 14.14
CA ILE A 94 6.72 -5.03 14.00
C ILE A 94 7.36 -5.51 12.70
N TYR A 95 7.32 -6.82 12.42
CA TYR A 95 7.89 -7.36 11.18
C TYR A 95 7.16 -6.84 9.94
N GLY A 96 5.84 -6.64 10.03
CA GLY A 96 5.05 -6.04 8.96
C GLY A 96 5.45 -4.60 8.66
N ILE A 97 5.64 -3.77 9.70
CA ILE A 97 6.12 -2.39 9.55
C ILE A 97 7.55 -2.36 9.00
N LEU A 98 8.44 -3.22 9.49
CA LEU A 98 9.82 -3.33 8.99
C LEU A 98 9.87 -3.76 7.52
N MET A 99 9.01 -4.70 7.12
CA MET A 99 8.86 -5.11 5.73
C MET A 99 8.40 -3.94 4.86
N ALA A 100 7.36 -3.21 5.29
CA ALA A 100 6.87 -2.05 4.56
C ALA A 100 7.92 -0.93 4.45
N LEU A 101 8.68 -0.67 5.52
CA LEU A 101 9.82 0.25 5.50
C LEU A 101 10.92 -0.22 4.55
N GLY A 102 11.20 -1.53 4.50
CA GLY A 102 12.11 -2.12 3.52
C GLY A 102 11.67 -1.83 2.08
N PHE A 103 10.39 -2.05 1.77
CA PHE A 103 9.84 -1.72 0.45
C PHE A 103 9.88 -0.22 0.14
N GLY A 104 9.54 0.62 1.12
CA GLY A 104 9.67 2.07 1.01
C GLY A 104 11.11 2.52 0.78
N PHE A 105 12.09 1.85 1.40
CA PHE A 105 13.51 2.14 1.19
C PHE A 105 13.98 1.76 -0.22
N VAL A 106 13.53 0.62 -0.77
CA VAL A 106 13.79 0.27 -2.17
C VAL A 106 13.22 1.34 -3.10
N GLY A 107 12.01 1.82 -2.81
CA GLY A 107 11.39 2.90 -3.58
C GLY A 107 12.12 4.23 -3.45
N PHE A 108 12.59 4.56 -2.26
CA PHE A 108 13.44 5.72 -2.01
C PHE A 108 14.74 5.64 -2.80
N LEU A 109 15.40 4.48 -2.87
CA LEU A 109 16.59 4.30 -3.69
C LEU A 109 16.28 4.52 -5.17
N ASP A 110 15.15 4.00 -5.67
CA ASP A 110 14.72 4.19 -7.07
C ASP A 110 14.50 5.68 -7.39
N ASP A 111 13.66 6.34 -6.59
CA ASP A 111 13.33 7.75 -6.75
C ASP A 111 14.59 8.62 -6.62
N TYR A 112 15.40 8.41 -5.57
CA TYR A 112 16.62 9.18 -5.33
C TYR A 112 17.61 9.06 -6.49
N ILE A 113 17.81 7.86 -7.01
CA ILE A 113 18.69 7.64 -8.16
C ILE A 113 18.16 8.37 -9.40
N SER A 114 16.85 8.32 -9.65
CA SER A 114 16.25 9.00 -10.80
C SER A 114 16.34 10.53 -10.71
N VAL A 115 16.17 11.09 -9.50
CA VAL A 115 16.17 12.54 -9.24
C VAL A 115 17.60 13.09 -9.20
N VAL A 116 18.48 12.50 -8.39
CA VAL A 116 19.81 13.06 -8.14
C VAL A 116 20.76 12.79 -9.30
N LYS A 117 20.69 11.61 -9.94
CA LYS A 117 21.56 11.31 -11.10
C LYS A 117 21.03 11.88 -12.42
N LYS A 118 19.92 12.63 -12.39
CA LYS A 118 19.28 13.28 -13.57
C LYS A 118 19.15 12.34 -14.77
N ARG A 119 18.78 11.09 -14.52
CA ARG A 119 18.63 10.07 -15.56
C ARG A 119 17.19 9.60 -15.59
N ASN A 120 16.68 9.28 -16.79
CA ASN A 120 15.28 8.92 -16.98
C ASN A 120 14.83 7.63 -16.24
N MET A 121 15.78 6.80 -15.77
CA MET A 121 15.51 5.49 -15.18
C MET A 121 16.08 5.36 -13.77
N GLY A 122 15.27 4.87 -12.82
CA GLY A 122 15.68 4.52 -11.46
C GLY A 122 16.57 3.26 -11.40
N LEU A 123 16.30 2.36 -10.46
CA LEU A 123 16.91 1.02 -10.40
C LEU A 123 16.51 0.19 -11.62
N ARG A 124 17.32 -0.81 -11.98
CA ARG A 124 16.90 -1.75 -13.02
C ARG A 124 15.76 -2.61 -12.47
N ALA A 125 14.77 -2.94 -13.32
CA ALA A 125 13.63 -3.76 -12.93
C ALA A 125 14.02 -5.08 -12.22
N ARG A 126 15.11 -5.74 -12.67
CA ARG A 126 15.65 -6.96 -12.04
C ARG A 126 16.22 -6.72 -10.65
N GLU A 127 16.88 -5.58 -10.42
CA GLU A 127 17.46 -5.20 -9.13
C GLU A 127 16.33 -4.89 -8.14
N LYS A 128 15.35 -4.08 -8.56
CA LYS A 128 14.15 -3.76 -7.77
C LYS A 128 13.39 -5.03 -7.38
N PHE A 129 13.15 -5.93 -8.34
CA PHE A 129 12.46 -7.19 -8.10
C PHE A 129 13.23 -8.12 -7.15
N LEU A 130 14.56 -8.24 -7.31
CA LEU A 130 15.38 -9.06 -6.41
C LEU A 130 15.33 -8.54 -4.96
N LEU A 131 15.44 -7.22 -4.76
CA LEU A 131 15.32 -6.61 -3.43
C LEU A 131 13.94 -6.86 -2.81
N GLN A 132 12.87 -6.75 -3.61
CA GLN A 132 11.52 -7.06 -3.17
C GLN A 132 11.36 -8.53 -2.73
N LEU A 133 11.94 -9.48 -3.47
CA LEU A 133 11.95 -10.89 -3.10
C LEU A 133 12.72 -11.14 -1.79
N LEU A 134 13.89 -10.51 -1.62
CA LEU A 134 14.69 -10.64 -0.40
C LEU A 134 13.93 -10.10 0.82
N ILE A 135 13.31 -8.92 0.72
CA ILE A 135 12.50 -8.34 1.79
C ILE A 135 11.33 -9.25 2.16
N GLY A 136 10.59 -9.74 1.15
CA GLY A 136 9.49 -10.69 1.38
C GLY A 136 9.95 -11.99 2.04
N ALA A 137 11.10 -12.54 1.62
CA ALA A 137 11.65 -13.77 2.18
C ALA A 137 12.08 -13.59 3.64
N VAL A 138 12.74 -12.47 3.96
CA VAL A 138 13.13 -12.13 5.33
C VAL A 138 11.90 -11.95 6.22
N TYR A 139 10.85 -11.29 5.73
CA TYR A 139 9.58 -11.15 6.46
C TYR A 139 8.94 -12.50 6.78
N LEU A 140 8.81 -13.38 5.77
CA LEU A 140 8.24 -14.72 5.96
C LEU A 140 9.09 -15.58 6.91
N MET A 141 10.41 -15.46 6.84
CA MET A 141 11.33 -16.12 7.76
C MET A 141 11.16 -15.60 9.20
N ALA A 142 10.99 -14.30 9.41
CA ALA A 142 10.72 -13.72 10.73
C ALA A 142 9.38 -14.19 11.31
N LEU A 143 8.34 -14.31 10.47
CA LEU A 143 7.05 -14.91 10.86
C LEU A 143 7.21 -16.37 11.28
N TYR A 144 8.00 -17.15 10.54
CA TYR A 144 8.26 -18.55 10.86
C TYR A 144 8.95 -18.72 12.22
N PHE A 145 10.04 -17.99 12.44
CA PHE A 145 10.84 -18.10 13.67
C PHE A 145 10.15 -17.54 14.90
N SER A 146 9.23 -16.59 14.73
CA SER A 146 8.37 -16.13 15.84
C SER A 146 7.27 -17.12 16.21
N GLY A 147 7.00 -18.14 15.40
CA GLY A 147 6.02 -19.19 15.70
C GLY A 147 4.78 -19.17 14.82
N SER A 148 4.68 -18.29 13.81
CA SER A 148 3.64 -18.37 12.78
C SER A 148 4.04 -19.44 11.75
N ARG A 149 3.98 -20.71 12.16
CA ARG A 149 4.38 -21.86 11.33
C ARG A 149 3.26 -22.44 10.48
N SER A 150 2.04 -21.94 10.61
CA SER A 150 0.90 -22.40 9.81
C SER A 150 1.16 -22.17 8.33
N THR A 151 0.93 -23.21 7.54
CA THR A 151 0.98 -23.18 6.07
C THR A 151 -0.41 -23.23 5.43
N ALA A 152 -1.46 -23.10 6.25
CA ALA A 152 -2.82 -23.02 5.78
C ALA A 152 -3.14 -21.65 5.18
N LEU A 153 -3.67 -21.65 3.97
CA LEU A 153 -4.39 -20.49 3.43
C LEU A 153 -5.88 -20.73 3.53
N ARG A 154 -6.58 -19.79 4.14
CA ARG A 154 -8.04 -19.81 4.21
C ARG A 154 -8.60 -19.25 2.91
N LEU A 155 -9.14 -20.12 2.07
CA LEU A 155 -9.73 -19.76 0.79
C LEU A 155 -11.22 -19.44 0.96
N PRO A 156 -11.76 -18.50 0.16
CA PRO A 156 -13.21 -18.32 0.04
C PRO A 156 -13.86 -19.64 -0.37
N PHE A 157 -14.96 -20.01 0.30
CA PHE A 157 -15.78 -21.21 0.04
C PHE A 157 -15.12 -22.58 0.32
N PHE A 158 -13.80 -22.71 0.24
CA PHE A 158 -13.08 -23.98 0.44
C PHE A 158 -12.49 -24.16 1.84
N GLY A 159 -12.56 -23.13 2.70
CA GLY A 159 -12.02 -23.20 4.06
C GLY A 159 -10.49 -23.17 4.09
N ALA A 160 -9.90 -23.74 5.14
CA ALA A 160 -8.45 -23.76 5.31
C ALA A 160 -7.82 -24.88 4.46
N VAL A 161 -6.89 -24.52 3.57
CA VAL A 161 -6.13 -25.45 2.73
C VAL A 161 -4.67 -25.40 3.14
N GLU A 162 -4.14 -26.54 3.61
CA GLU A 162 -2.72 -26.70 3.93
C GLU A 162 -1.89 -26.83 2.65
N LEU A 163 -1.00 -25.87 2.42
CA LEU A 163 -0.12 -25.86 1.24
C LEU A 163 1.25 -26.51 1.51
N GLY A 164 1.62 -26.73 2.77
CA GLY A 164 2.95 -27.20 3.14
C GLY A 164 4.04 -26.30 2.56
N TRP A 165 5.00 -26.89 1.84
CA TRP A 165 6.11 -26.14 1.25
C TRP A 165 5.68 -25.14 0.17
N LEU A 166 4.54 -25.36 -0.52
CA LEU A 166 4.01 -24.45 -1.54
C LEU A 166 3.54 -23.12 -0.95
N TYR A 167 3.30 -23.05 0.36
CA TYR A 167 2.94 -21.82 1.05
C TYR A 167 3.97 -20.70 0.80
N TRP A 168 5.27 -21.01 0.90
CA TRP A 168 6.34 -20.01 0.81
C TRP A 168 6.42 -19.30 -0.54
N PRO A 169 6.49 -20.00 -1.70
CA PRO A 169 6.48 -19.33 -3.00
C PRO A 169 5.16 -18.62 -3.27
N VAL A 170 4.01 -19.17 -2.84
CA VAL A 170 2.70 -18.51 -3.00
C VAL A 170 2.63 -17.23 -2.16
N ALA A 171 3.09 -17.26 -0.91
CA ALA A 171 3.12 -16.11 -0.04
C ALA A 171 4.06 -15.02 -0.58
N LEU A 172 5.25 -15.39 -1.07
CA LEU A 172 6.16 -14.44 -1.75
C LEU A 172 5.51 -13.80 -2.97
N PHE A 173 4.80 -14.60 -3.77
CA PHE A 173 4.07 -14.09 -4.93
C PHE A 173 2.98 -13.10 -4.52
N ILE A 174 2.19 -13.39 -3.47
CA ILE A 174 1.16 -12.47 -2.95
C ILE A 174 1.82 -11.17 -2.45
N ILE A 175 2.91 -11.27 -1.67
CA ILE A 175 3.62 -10.11 -1.12
C ILE A 175 4.13 -9.21 -2.26
N VAL A 176 4.97 -9.74 -3.14
CA VAL A 176 5.62 -8.96 -4.19
C VAL A 176 4.60 -8.52 -5.25
N GLY A 177 3.63 -9.37 -5.58
CA GLY A 177 2.53 -9.04 -6.48
C GLY A 177 1.72 -7.87 -5.97
N THR A 178 1.29 -7.88 -4.71
CA THR A 178 0.50 -6.79 -4.10
C THR A 178 1.31 -5.49 -4.04
N VAL A 179 2.59 -5.56 -3.67
CA VAL A 179 3.47 -4.37 -3.59
C VAL A 179 3.59 -3.69 -4.96
N ASN A 180 3.80 -4.47 -6.03
CA ASN A 180 3.85 -3.92 -7.38
C ASN A 180 2.47 -3.48 -7.89
N ALA A 181 1.40 -4.15 -7.46
CA ALA A 181 0.04 -3.77 -7.82
C ALA A 181 -0.35 -2.37 -7.30
N VAL A 182 0.02 -2.07 -6.05
CA VAL A 182 -0.17 -0.72 -5.46
C VAL A 182 0.71 0.32 -6.17
N ASN A 183 1.93 -0.05 -6.57
CA ASN A 183 2.82 0.80 -7.38
C ASN A 183 2.23 1.13 -8.76
N LEU A 184 1.62 0.16 -9.45
CA LEU A 184 0.95 0.38 -10.75
C LEU A 184 -0.30 1.26 -10.63
N THR A 185 -0.99 1.20 -9.49
CA THR A 185 -2.20 2.00 -9.23
C THR A 185 -1.88 3.48 -9.00
N ASP A 186 -0.63 3.84 -8.75
CA ASP A 186 -0.17 5.23 -8.57
C ASP A 186 0.09 5.93 -9.92
N GLY A 187 -0.94 6.01 -10.77
CA GLY A 187 -0.85 6.56 -12.13
C GLY A 187 -1.52 7.93 -12.35
N ILE A 188 -2.46 8.31 -11.49
CA ILE A 188 -3.19 9.61 -11.56
C ILE A 188 -3.33 10.24 -10.17
N ASP A 189 -3.65 11.53 -10.13
CA ASP A 189 -3.68 12.32 -8.89
C ASP A 189 -4.72 11.76 -7.90
N GLY A 190 -4.29 11.41 -6.70
CA GLY A 190 -5.17 10.95 -5.63
C GLY A 190 -5.64 9.50 -5.73
N LEU A 191 -5.34 8.74 -6.80
CA LEU A 191 -5.88 7.38 -6.99
C LEU A 191 -5.37 6.40 -5.93
N SER A 192 -4.06 6.13 -5.91
CA SER A 192 -3.48 5.15 -4.98
C SER A 192 -3.70 5.55 -3.51
N GLY A 193 -3.61 6.86 -3.19
CA GLY A 193 -3.91 7.38 -1.85
C GLY A 193 -5.37 7.16 -1.42
N SER A 194 -6.33 7.44 -2.29
CA SER A 194 -7.76 7.29 -1.97
C SER A 194 -8.20 5.83 -1.90
N VAL A 195 -7.69 4.97 -2.78
CA VAL A 195 -7.94 3.52 -2.73
C VAL A 195 -7.35 2.94 -1.45
N THR A 196 -6.11 3.29 -1.11
CA THR A 196 -5.44 2.78 0.11
C THR A 196 -6.10 3.28 1.39
N PHE A 197 -6.63 4.51 1.39
CA PHE A 197 -7.46 5.00 2.49
C PHE A 197 -8.67 4.08 2.74
N VAL A 198 -9.42 3.72 1.69
CA VAL A 198 -10.58 2.82 1.79
C VAL A 198 -10.16 1.43 2.25
N VAL A 199 -9.06 0.89 1.70
CA VAL A 199 -8.49 -0.40 2.12
C VAL A 199 -8.12 -0.38 3.60
N ALA A 200 -7.53 0.71 4.09
CA ALA A 200 -7.19 0.89 5.50
C ALA A 200 -8.45 0.91 6.39
N LEU A 201 -9.55 1.55 5.97
CA LEU A 201 -10.82 1.47 6.69
C LEU A 201 -11.37 0.03 6.73
N GLY A 202 -11.26 -0.71 5.63
CA GLY A 202 -11.61 -2.13 5.60
C GLY A 202 -10.81 -2.95 6.62
N PHE A 203 -9.49 -2.77 6.64
CA PHE A 203 -8.63 -3.43 7.62
C PHE A 203 -8.86 -2.99 9.06
N LEU A 204 -9.25 -1.73 9.30
CA LEU A 204 -9.65 -1.24 10.61
C LEU A 204 -10.84 -2.03 11.15
N VAL A 205 -11.88 -2.23 10.33
CA VAL A 205 -13.05 -3.04 10.68
C VAL A 205 -12.68 -4.52 10.87
N LEU A 206 -11.97 -5.11 9.90
CA LEU A 206 -11.58 -6.53 9.93
C LEU A 206 -10.74 -6.87 11.17
N SER A 207 -9.68 -6.10 11.42
CA SER A 207 -8.81 -6.31 12.59
C SER A 207 -9.54 -6.05 13.90
N GLY A 208 -10.49 -5.10 13.93
CA GLY A 208 -11.32 -4.82 15.10
C GLY A 208 -12.26 -5.98 15.44
N ILE A 209 -12.93 -6.56 14.45
CA ILE A 209 -13.80 -7.74 14.62
C ILE A 209 -12.98 -8.96 15.10
N LEU A 210 -11.79 -9.16 14.53
CA LEU A 210 -10.91 -10.27 14.86
C LEU A 210 -10.09 -10.08 16.15
N GLY A 211 -10.17 -8.91 16.80
CA GLY A 211 -9.45 -8.61 18.05
C GLY A 211 -7.95 -8.35 17.89
N TYR A 212 -7.48 -8.01 16.69
CA TYR A 212 -6.07 -7.67 16.40
C TYR A 212 -5.78 -6.19 16.67
N ALA A 213 -5.73 -5.81 17.95
CA ALA A 213 -5.57 -4.44 18.43
C ALA A 213 -4.46 -3.63 17.72
N GLY A 214 -3.25 -4.21 17.60
CA GLY A 214 -2.13 -3.55 16.96
C GLY A 214 -2.36 -3.25 15.48
N PHE A 215 -3.07 -4.13 14.78
CA PHE A 215 -3.42 -3.93 13.37
C PHE A 215 -4.60 -2.97 13.19
N THR A 216 -5.52 -2.90 14.15
CA THR A 216 -6.56 -1.85 14.18
C THR A 216 -5.94 -0.47 14.30
N LEU A 217 -4.92 -0.36 15.16
CA LEU A 217 -4.17 0.88 15.36
C LEU A 217 -3.37 1.27 14.11
N LEU A 218 -2.67 0.30 13.50
CA LEU A 218 -1.97 0.51 12.24
C LEU A 218 -2.92 0.95 11.14
N ALA A 219 -4.06 0.27 10.96
CA ALA A 219 -5.04 0.61 9.94
C ALA A 219 -5.59 2.03 10.11
N ALA A 220 -5.85 2.44 11.35
CA ALA A 220 -6.26 3.82 11.66
C ALA A 220 -5.16 4.84 11.33
N ALA A 221 -3.91 4.56 11.67
CA ALA A 221 -2.77 5.41 11.32
C ALA A 221 -2.59 5.51 9.79
N VAL A 222 -2.75 4.40 9.06
CA VAL A 222 -2.69 4.38 7.58
C VAL A 222 -3.81 5.22 6.98
N ALA A 223 -5.03 5.11 7.48
CA ALA A 223 -6.15 5.93 7.04
C ALA A 223 -5.88 7.43 7.26
N GLY A 224 -5.41 7.80 8.46
CA GLY A 224 -5.04 9.18 8.79
C GLY A 224 -3.90 9.72 7.92
N GLY A 225 -2.84 8.93 7.73
CA GLY A 225 -1.71 9.28 6.87
C GLY A 225 -2.12 9.46 5.40
N CYS A 226 -3.02 8.61 4.88
CA CYS A 226 -3.54 8.76 3.52
C CYS A 226 -4.33 10.07 3.36
N ILE A 227 -5.22 10.41 4.30
CA ILE A 227 -5.95 11.69 4.26
C ILE A 227 -4.97 12.88 4.33
N GLY A 228 -3.98 12.84 5.22
CA GLY A 228 -3.00 13.91 5.36
C GLY A 228 -2.18 14.12 4.08
N TYR A 229 -1.88 13.04 3.37
CA TYR A 229 -1.22 13.09 2.07
C TYR A 229 -2.14 13.62 0.95
N LEU A 230 -3.40 13.21 0.94
CA LEU A 230 -4.38 13.64 -0.07
C LEU A 230 -4.64 15.14 -0.05
N LEU A 231 -4.41 15.85 1.06
CA LEU A 231 -4.44 17.33 1.11
C LEU A 231 -3.50 17.98 0.07
N TYR A 232 -2.43 17.29 -0.31
CA TYR A 232 -1.43 17.76 -1.25
C TYR A 232 -1.44 17.01 -2.58
N ASN A 233 -1.98 15.79 -2.62
CA ASN A 233 -1.96 14.95 -3.82
C ASN A 233 -3.29 14.88 -4.57
N PHE A 234 -4.42 15.20 -3.94
CA PHE A 234 -5.71 15.24 -4.63
C PHE A 234 -5.68 16.24 -5.79
N HIS A 235 -6.34 15.91 -6.90
CA HIS A 235 -6.25 16.66 -8.14
C HIS A 235 -6.61 18.15 -7.95
N PRO A 236 -5.77 19.11 -8.39
CA PRO A 236 -4.45 18.92 -9.02
C PRO A 236 -3.31 18.68 -8.01
N ALA A 237 -2.48 17.65 -8.25
CA ALA A 237 -1.42 17.23 -7.33
C ALA A 237 -0.27 18.24 -7.18
N LYS A 238 0.11 18.52 -5.93
CA LYS A 238 1.28 19.33 -5.53
C LYS A 238 2.52 18.48 -5.23
N VAL A 239 2.35 17.17 -5.05
CA VAL A 239 3.42 16.19 -4.83
C VAL A 239 2.97 14.78 -5.24
N PHE A 240 3.86 14.00 -5.84
CA PHE A 240 3.66 12.57 -6.14
C PHE A 240 4.33 11.70 -5.07
N MET A 241 3.73 10.55 -4.75
CA MET A 241 4.26 9.71 -3.68
C MET A 241 5.58 9.03 -4.09
N GLY A 242 5.74 8.77 -5.39
CA GLY A 242 6.89 8.08 -5.96
C GLY A 242 6.90 6.59 -5.63
N ASP A 243 7.95 5.91 -6.06
CA ASP A 243 8.17 4.52 -5.68
C ASP A 243 8.36 4.40 -4.16
N THR A 244 8.92 5.43 -3.52
CA THR A 244 9.07 5.52 -2.06
C THR A 244 7.76 5.25 -1.34
N GLY A 245 6.69 5.97 -1.76
CA GLY A 245 5.41 5.88 -1.09
C GLY A 245 4.60 4.67 -1.53
N SER A 246 4.53 4.42 -2.83
CA SER A 246 3.64 3.38 -3.37
C SER A 246 4.11 1.96 -3.01
N LEU A 247 5.42 1.69 -2.98
CA LEU A 247 5.94 0.40 -2.49
C LEU A 247 5.74 0.24 -0.98
N PHE A 248 5.88 1.31 -0.20
CA PHE A 248 5.58 1.29 1.23
C PHE A 248 4.10 0.99 1.49
N LEU A 249 3.18 1.67 0.80
CA LEU A 249 1.73 1.43 0.95
C LEU A 249 1.38 0.00 0.56
N GLY A 250 1.94 -0.52 -0.53
CA GLY A 250 1.82 -1.93 -0.89
C GLY A 250 2.31 -2.86 0.21
N GLY A 251 3.48 -2.58 0.80
CA GLY A 251 4.03 -3.33 1.92
C GLY A 251 3.15 -3.28 3.17
N ILE A 252 2.57 -2.11 3.48
CA ILE A 252 1.65 -1.92 4.60
C ILE A 252 0.33 -2.69 4.41
N VAL A 253 -0.23 -2.68 3.20
CA VAL A 253 -1.44 -3.45 2.88
C VAL A 253 -1.20 -4.95 3.06
N VAL A 254 -0.05 -5.45 2.58
CA VAL A 254 0.38 -6.83 2.81
C VAL A 254 0.59 -7.11 4.31
N ALA A 255 1.24 -6.19 5.03
CA ALA A 255 1.48 -6.33 6.46
C ALA A 255 0.18 -6.46 7.27
N MET A 256 -0.87 -5.71 6.91
CA MET A 256 -2.18 -5.84 7.55
C MET A 256 -2.83 -7.21 7.25
N ALA A 257 -2.78 -7.69 6.01
CA ALA A 257 -3.37 -8.98 5.61
C ALA A 257 -2.69 -10.19 6.25
N PHE A 258 -1.35 -10.27 6.16
CA PHE A 258 -0.57 -11.34 6.78
C PHE A 258 -0.57 -11.22 8.30
N GLY A 259 -0.63 -10.00 8.82
CA GLY A 259 -0.71 -9.70 10.24
C GLY A 259 -1.90 -10.32 10.95
N ILE A 260 -3.10 -10.14 10.38
CA ILE A 260 -4.33 -10.76 10.87
C ILE A 260 -4.46 -12.24 10.47
N GLY A 261 -3.45 -12.81 9.79
CA GLY A 261 -3.43 -14.21 9.38
C GLY A 261 -4.35 -14.55 8.22
N LEU A 262 -4.79 -13.56 7.42
CA LEU A 262 -5.68 -13.75 6.29
C LEU A 262 -5.12 -13.13 4.99
N PRO A 263 -4.01 -13.65 4.43
CA PRO A 263 -3.44 -13.12 3.19
C PRO A 263 -4.44 -13.05 2.03
N VAL A 264 -5.36 -14.01 1.96
CA VAL A 264 -6.36 -14.13 0.88
C VAL A 264 -7.41 -13.02 0.93
N VAL A 265 -7.53 -12.30 2.05
CA VAL A 265 -8.42 -11.13 2.15
C VAL A 265 -8.09 -10.04 1.12
N LEU A 266 -6.83 -10.01 0.66
CA LEU A 266 -6.35 -9.11 -0.39
C LEU A 266 -7.05 -9.31 -1.74
N VAL A 267 -7.62 -10.48 -2.01
CA VAL A 267 -8.45 -10.70 -3.22
C VAL A 267 -9.67 -9.78 -3.21
N PHE A 268 -10.21 -9.49 -2.03
CA PHE A 268 -11.36 -8.61 -1.87
C PHE A 268 -10.94 -7.16 -1.63
N THR A 269 -10.10 -6.91 -0.61
CA THR A 269 -9.70 -5.54 -0.23
C THR A 269 -8.81 -4.91 -1.30
N GLY A 270 -7.97 -5.70 -1.97
CA GLY A 270 -7.09 -5.24 -3.04
C GLY A 270 -7.67 -5.35 -4.45
N ILE A 271 -9.01 -5.47 -4.60
CA ILE A 271 -9.65 -5.72 -5.90
C ILE A 271 -9.24 -4.70 -6.98
N VAL A 272 -9.11 -3.42 -6.61
CA VAL A 272 -8.67 -2.36 -7.54
C VAL A 272 -7.22 -2.60 -7.98
N TYR A 273 -6.32 -2.88 -7.04
CA TYR A 273 -4.90 -3.16 -7.35
C TYR A 273 -4.77 -4.38 -8.27
N ILE A 274 -5.60 -5.40 -8.03
CA ILE A 274 -5.65 -6.61 -8.85
C ILE A 274 -6.15 -6.28 -10.26
N CYS A 275 -7.25 -5.54 -10.40
CA CYS A 275 -7.78 -5.15 -11.71
C CYS A 275 -6.77 -4.31 -12.51
N GLU A 276 -6.10 -3.37 -11.84
CA GLU A 276 -5.02 -2.56 -12.41
C GLU A 276 -3.88 -3.44 -12.95
N THR A 277 -3.37 -4.34 -12.13
CA THR A 277 -2.26 -5.24 -12.51
C THR A 277 -2.66 -6.23 -13.59
N LEU A 278 -3.84 -6.85 -13.46
CA LEU A 278 -4.35 -7.80 -14.46
C LEU A 278 -4.58 -7.12 -15.81
N SER A 279 -5.02 -5.86 -15.81
CA SER A 279 -5.20 -5.12 -17.06
C SER A 279 -3.89 -4.96 -17.83
N ASP A 280 -2.78 -4.70 -17.14
CA ASP A 280 -1.45 -4.61 -17.74
C ASP A 280 -0.94 -5.97 -18.23
N ILE A 281 -1.09 -7.03 -17.42
CA ILE A 281 -0.71 -8.40 -17.79
C ILE A 281 -1.48 -8.86 -19.03
N ILE A 282 -2.81 -8.65 -19.07
CA ILE A 282 -3.67 -8.99 -20.20
C ILE A 282 -3.26 -8.19 -21.43
N GLN A 283 -3.02 -6.89 -21.28
CA GLN A 283 -2.63 -6.02 -22.38
C GLN A 283 -1.30 -6.46 -23.01
N ILE A 284 -0.26 -6.68 -22.19
CA ILE A 284 1.06 -7.10 -22.66
C ILE A 284 0.99 -8.50 -23.28
N GLY A 285 0.27 -9.44 -22.64
CA GLY A 285 0.10 -10.80 -23.14
C GLY A 285 -0.60 -10.83 -24.50
N CYS A 286 -1.73 -10.12 -24.62
CA CYS A 286 -2.50 -10.05 -25.88
C CYS A 286 -1.70 -9.37 -27.00
N TYR A 287 -0.98 -8.28 -26.69
CA TYR A 287 -0.16 -7.59 -27.69
C TYR A 287 1.01 -8.45 -28.18
N LYS A 288 1.64 -9.25 -27.30
CA LYS A 288 2.70 -10.20 -27.72
C LYS A 288 2.18 -11.35 -28.57
N LEU A 289 0.95 -11.81 -28.34
CA LEU A 289 0.37 -12.95 -29.06
C LEU A 289 -0.33 -12.57 -30.36
N THR A 290 -0.98 -11.40 -30.39
CA THR A 290 -1.89 -11.01 -31.48
C THR A 290 -1.56 -9.67 -32.13
N HIS A 291 -0.62 -8.91 -31.56
CA HIS A 291 -0.34 -7.50 -31.91
C HIS A 291 -1.55 -6.57 -31.82
N LYS A 292 -2.62 -6.98 -31.13
CA LYS A 292 -3.81 -6.17 -30.86
C LYS A 292 -3.83 -5.73 -29.40
N ARG A 293 -4.43 -4.57 -29.16
CA ARG A 293 -4.64 -4.00 -27.83
C ARG A 293 -6.06 -4.35 -27.35
N VAL A 294 -6.19 -4.78 -26.09
CA VAL A 294 -7.50 -5.07 -25.47
C VAL A 294 -8.08 -3.81 -24.87
N PHE A 295 -7.27 -3.09 -24.10
CA PHE A 295 -7.57 -1.78 -23.55
C PHE A 295 -6.96 -0.68 -24.41
N LYS A 296 -7.59 0.50 -24.41
CA LYS A 296 -7.04 1.70 -25.09
C LYS A 296 -5.61 1.99 -24.62
N MET A 297 -5.39 1.89 -23.31
CA MET A 297 -4.10 1.95 -22.63
C MET A 297 -4.18 1.13 -21.33
N ALA A 298 -3.08 0.55 -20.89
CA ALA A 298 -2.95 -0.09 -19.59
C ALA A 298 -1.94 0.69 -18.73
N PRO A 299 -2.11 0.75 -17.39
CA PRO A 299 -3.18 0.14 -16.59
C PRO A 299 -4.59 0.70 -16.85
N ILE A 300 -5.63 0.05 -16.32
CA ILE A 300 -7.03 0.27 -16.71
C ILE A 300 -7.54 1.69 -16.39
N HIS A 301 -6.97 2.41 -15.41
CA HIS A 301 -7.30 3.82 -15.22
C HIS A 301 -7.04 4.69 -16.47
N HIS A 302 -5.93 4.46 -17.19
CA HIS A 302 -5.64 5.18 -18.44
C HIS A 302 -6.63 4.82 -19.56
N HIS A 303 -7.17 3.60 -19.57
CA HIS A 303 -8.26 3.25 -20.48
C HIS A 303 -9.50 4.11 -20.24
N PHE A 304 -9.84 4.40 -18.98
CA PHE A 304 -10.96 5.27 -18.64
C PHE A 304 -10.66 6.74 -18.96
N GLU A 305 -9.43 7.23 -18.75
CA GLU A 305 -9.02 8.58 -19.19
C GLU A 305 -9.18 8.75 -20.70
N MET A 306 -8.66 7.79 -21.50
CA MET A 306 -8.84 7.76 -22.95
C MET A 306 -10.29 7.50 -23.40
N SER A 307 -11.19 7.24 -22.46
CA SER A 307 -12.64 7.13 -22.68
C SER A 307 -13.40 8.37 -22.22
N GLY A 308 -12.68 9.45 -21.89
CA GLY A 308 -13.26 10.74 -21.56
C GLY A 308 -13.67 10.90 -20.09
N TRP A 309 -13.22 10.01 -19.19
CA TRP A 309 -13.46 10.18 -17.76
C TRP A 309 -12.46 11.18 -17.17
N SER A 310 -12.93 12.05 -16.27
CA SER A 310 -12.04 12.91 -15.48
C SER A 310 -11.29 12.10 -14.42
N GLU A 311 -10.08 12.55 -14.04
CA GLU A 311 -9.29 11.90 -12.99
C GLU A 311 -10.10 11.75 -11.70
N VAL A 312 -10.83 12.80 -11.28
CA VAL A 312 -11.70 12.77 -10.09
C VAL A 312 -12.79 11.69 -10.19
N LYS A 313 -13.38 11.51 -11.38
CA LYS A 313 -14.39 10.45 -11.60
C LYS A 313 -13.78 9.07 -11.45
N ILE A 314 -12.58 8.85 -12.02
CA ILE A 314 -11.87 7.57 -11.92
C ILE A 314 -11.54 7.26 -10.45
N VAL A 315 -10.93 8.22 -9.74
CA VAL A 315 -10.61 8.08 -8.31
C VAL A 315 -11.87 7.73 -7.50
N THR A 316 -12.97 8.43 -7.73
CA THR A 316 -14.23 8.19 -7.01
C THR A 316 -14.77 6.79 -7.27
N VAL A 317 -14.86 6.38 -8.54
CA VAL A 317 -15.39 5.04 -8.91
C VAL A 317 -14.49 3.93 -8.37
N PHE A 318 -13.18 4.09 -8.46
CA PHE A 318 -12.23 3.09 -7.99
C PHE A 318 -12.28 2.97 -6.46
N SER A 319 -12.40 4.08 -5.73
CA SER A 319 -12.63 4.05 -4.28
C SER A 319 -13.95 3.37 -3.91
N LEU A 320 -15.03 3.56 -4.67
CA LEU A 320 -16.30 2.86 -4.44
C LEU A 320 -16.18 1.35 -4.70
N VAL A 321 -15.45 0.94 -5.74
CA VAL A 321 -15.16 -0.48 -6.01
C VAL A 321 -14.32 -1.09 -4.89
N ALA A 322 -13.29 -0.37 -4.40
CA ALA A 322 -12.51 -0.79 -3.24
C ALA A 322 -13.39 -0.94 -1.99
N LEU A 323 -14.33 -0.01 -1.78
CA LEU A 323 -15.26 -0.07 -0.65
C LEU A 323 -16.16 -1.32 -0.73
N ALA A 324 -16.71 -1.62 -1.90
CA ALA A 324 -17.48 -2.83 -2.13
C ALA A 324 -16.64 -4.08 -1.86
N GLY A 325 -15.38 -4.11 -2.31
CA GLY A 325 -14.42 -5.17 -1.99
C GLY A 325 -14.18 -5.34 -0.50
N CYS A 326 -13.97 -4.24 0.24
CA CYS A 326 -13.82 -4.28 1.70
C CYS A 326 -15.08 -4.80 2.42
N VAL A 327 -16.27 -4.43 1.95
CA VAL A 327 -17.54 -4.94 2.49
C VAL A 327 -17.66 -6.45 2.26
N LEU A 328 -17.35 -6.93 1.06
CA LEU A 328 -17.32 -8.38 0.77
C LEU A 328 -16.29 -9.12 1.64
N ALA A 329 -15.13 -8.52 1.90
CA ALA A 329 -14.12 -9.07 2.79
C ALA A 329 -14.66 -9.25 4.21
N VAL A 330 -15.40 -8.27 4.74
CA VAL A 330 -16.03 -8.34 6.06
C VAL A 330 -17.07 -9.46 6.11
N PHE A 331 -17.95 -9.55 5.11
CA PHE A 331 -18.94 -10.64 5.04
C PHE A 331 -18.28 -12.01 4.98
N TRP A 332 -17.21 -12.15 4.20
CA TRP A 332 -16.45 -13.39 4.13
C TRP A 332 -15.87 -13.76 5.50
N VAL A 333 -15.23 -12.82 6.19
CA VAL A 333 -14.63 -13.07 7.51
C VAL A 333 -15.68 -13.37 8.59
N LEU A 334 -16.86 -12.77 8.53
CA LEU A 334 -17.96 -13.07 9.46
C LEU A 334 -18.60 -14.44 9.22
N GLY A 335 -18.47 -15.01 8.01
CA GLY A 335 -18.97 -16.34 7.67
C GLY A 335 -17.99 -17.49 7.91
N MET A 336 -16.81 -17.22 8.48
CA MET A 336 -15.71 -18.17 8.69
C MET A 336 -15.76 -18.94 10.03
#